data_AF-A0A3S2M8S0-F1
#
_entry.id   AF-A0A3S2M8S0-F1
#
_cell.length_a   1.000
_cell.length_b   1.000
_cell.length_c   1.000
_cell.angle_alpha   90.00
_cell.angle_beta   90.00
_cell.angle_gamma   90.00
#
_symmetry.space_group_name_H-M   'P 1'
#
loop_
_entity.id
_entity.type
_entity.pdbx_description
1 polymer ?
#
loop_
_entity_poly.entity_id
_entity_poly.type
_entity_poly.pdbx_seq_one_letter_code
_entity_poly.pdbx_strand_id
1 'polypeptide(L)'
;MFHPITFALTLSGPNHLTLHLLGKVERKNIAMIELGLADGSLIDELMELTAQSINHLEIQERFNVIKEIGRGKYGKVLLVTHRFRGTPMALKVMPKASTKLQGFLREYCISLHLSCHPCIVGLFGIAFQSKEHYCFAQELVIGRDLFAVIQPKVGIPESSVKRCALQVASALEFIHSHGLVHRDIKPENILLLDTHCRQVKLADFGLAQKRGTMIRFITGTLPYMAPELCSMALQDGQREVTAPPLSVEPSLDTWAFGVVIFCILTGYFPWDRCMDSDDFYQEFSEWCRMEQRSYTEKHIPPLWKKFTPEAMEMFGKLLALDAVDRCSVGEVRGYVEMDWMKKT
;
A
#
# COMPACT_ATOMS: atom_id res chain seq x y z
N MET A 1 23.66 -8.00 49.89
CA MET A 1 22.39 -8.59 50.37
C MET A 1 21.26 -7.91 49.60
N PHE A 2 20.64 -8.59 48.64
CA PHE A 2 19.47 -8.05 47.94
C PHE A 2 18.23 -8.30 48.81
N HIS A 3 17.56 -7.23 49.24
CA HIS A 3 16.22 -7.36 49.81
C HIS A 3 15.20 -7.55 48.67
N PRO A 4 14.24 -8.48 48.80
CA PRO A 4 13.20 -8.64 47.80
C PRO A 4 12.29 -7.42 47.78
N ILE A 5 12.18 -6.75 46.63
CA ILE A 5 11.20 -5.68 46.40
C ILE A 5 9.83 -6.35 46.34
N THR A 6 8.96 -6.02 47.30
CA THR A 6 7.60 -6.55 47.36
C THR A 6 6.67 -5.57 46.65
N PHE A 7 5.95 -6.04 45.63
CA PHE A 7 4.96 -5.26 44.91
C PHE A 7 3.55 -5.63 45.38
N ALA A 8 2.68 -4.64 45.54
CA ALA A 8 1.26 -4.86 45.74
C ALA A 8 0.49 -4.39 44.48
N LEU A 9 -0.36 -5.27 43.95
CA LEU A 9 -1.29 -4.97 42.87
C LEU A 9 -2.67 -4.70 43.46
N THR A 10 -3.27 -3.58 43.08
CA THR A 10 -4.67 -3.28 43.40
C THR A 10 -5.41 -2.89 42.13
N LEU A 11 -6.61 -3.45 41.97
CA LEU A 11 -7.51 -3.17 40.84
C LEU A 11 -8.24 -1.85 41.10
N SER A 12 -8.05 -0.87 40.22
CA SER A 12 -8.69 0.45 40.28
C SER A 12 -9.79 0.61 39.22
N GLY A 13 -10.49 -0.48 38.90
CA GLY A 13 -11.60 -0.51 37.96
C GLY A 13 -11.51 -1.66 36.96
N PRO A 14 -12.50 -1.81 36.05
CA PRO A 14 -12.65 -3.01 35.23
C PRO A 14 -11.47 -3.32 34.31
N ASN A 15 -10.63 -2.33 33.96
CA ASN A 15 -9.51 -2.47 33.03
C ASN A 15 -8.21 -1.75 33.46
N HIS A 16 -8.04 -1.39 34.74
CA HIS A 16 -6.80 -0.73 35.20
C HIS A 16 -6.17 -1.46 36.41
N LEU A 17 -4.93 -1.90 36.22
CA LEU A 17 -4.04 -2.42 37.26
C LEU A 17 -3.00 -1.36 37.59
N THR A 18 -2.93 -0.92 38.85
CA THR A 18 -1.93 0.02 39.34
C THR A 18 -0.96 -0.72 40.26
N LEU A 19 0.35 -0.61 39.97
CA LEU A 19 1.42 -1.27 40.73
C LEU A 19 2.06 -0.26 41.69
N HIS A 20 1.98 -0.51 43.00
CA HIS A 20 2.61 0.35 44.01
C HIS A 20 3.90 -0.30 44.55
N LEU A 21 5.01 0.43 44.48
CA LEU A 21 6.27 0.09 45.17
C LEU A 21 6.19 0.60 46.62
N LEU A 22 6.23 -0.32 47.59
CA LEU A 22 6.29 0.04 49.01
C LEU A 22 7.75 0.07 49.46
N GLY A 23 8.39 1.24 49.35
CA GLY A 23 9.73 1.48 49.88
C GLY A 23 10.05 2.97 49.95
N LYS A 24 10.39 3.48 51.14
CA LYS A 24 10.84 4.86 51.36
C LYS A 24 12.20 5.05 50.69
N VAL A 25 12.28 5.94 49.70
CA VAL A 25 13.56 6.47 49.19
C VAL A 25 13.49 7.99 49.18
N GLU A 26 14.53 8.59 49.75
CA GLU A 26 14.73 10.01 49.99
C GLU A 26 14.62 10.86 48.73
N ARG A 27 14.04 12.06 48.87
CA ARG A 27 14.01 13.10 47.84
C ARG A 27 15.42 13.59 47.56
N LYS A 28 16.06 13.07 46.51
CA LYS A 28 17.16 13.73 45.80
C LYS A 28 16.79 13.82 44.33
N ASN A 29 16.73 15.07 43.84
CA ASN A 29 16.60 15.48 42.44
C ASN A 29 15.91 14.48 41.52
N ILE A 30 14.57 14.55 41.48
CA ILE A 30 13.85 14.14 40.28
C ILE A 30 14.18 15.22 39.25
N ALA A 31 15.19 14.96 38.43
CA ALA A 31 15.16 15.51 37.09
C ALA A 31 13.85 14.98 36.49
N MET A 32 12.86 15.84 36.32
CA MET A 32 11.92 15.62 35.24
C MET A 32 12.80 15.55 33.99
N ILE A 33 13.00 14.34 33.47
CA ILE A 33 13.34 14.23 32.08
C ILE A 33 12.13 14.85 31.39
N GLU A 34 12.26 16.11 31.00
CA GLU A 34 11.55 16.62 29.85
C GLU A 34 11.88 15.60 28.75
N LEU A 35 10.97 14.66 28.53
CA LEU A 35 10.92 13.92 27.28
C LEU A 35 10.65 15.01 26.25
N GLY A 36 11.74 15.58 25.75
CA GLY A 36 11.71 16.46 24.61
C GLY A 36 10.83 15.79 23.56
N LEU A 37 9.93 16.57 22.97
CA LEU A 37 9.15 16.18 21.82
C LEU A 37 10.12 15.68 20.73
N ALA A 38 10.37 14.38 20.68
CA ALA A 38 10.99 13.72 19.55
C ALA A 38 9.83 13.39 18.63
N ASP A 39 9.67 14.21 17.59
CA ASP A 39 8.68 14.09 16.53
C ASP A 39 9.00 12.89 15.60
N GLY A 40 9.26 11.72 16.21
CA GLY A 40 9.53 10.45 15.55
C GLY A 40 8.25 9.65 15.44
N SER A 41 7.84 9.29 14.23
CA SER A 41 6.68 8.41 14.06
C SER A 41 7.00 7.03 14.64
N LEU A 42 5.97 6.28 15.07
CA LEU A 42 6.09 4.88 15.49
C LEU A 42 6.91 4.02 14.51
N ILE A 43 6.81 4.29 13.20
CA ILE A 43 7.57 3.60 12.16
C ILE A 43 9.08 3.87 12.27
N ASP A 44 9.49 5.09 12.63
CA ASP A 44 10.93 5.41 12.78
C ASP A 44 11.52 4.66 13.97
N GLU A 45 10.81 4.64 15.09
CA GLU A 45 11.21 3.88 16.28
C GLU A 45 11.32 2.37 15.95
N LEU A 46 10.33 1.80 15.27
CA LEU A 46 10.36 0.41 14.82
C LEU A 46 11.56 0.13 13.89
N MET A 47 11.89 1.06 13.00
CA MET A 47 13.05 0.95 12.11
C MET A 47 14.36 0.96 12.89
N GLU A 48 14.51 1.86 13.87
CA GLU A 48 15.70 1.93 14.71
C GLU A 48 15.90 0.66 15.55
N LEU A 49 14.84 0.19 16.20
CA LEU A 49 14.87 -1.04 17.00
C LEU A 49 15.16 -2.28 16.13
N THR A 50 14.58 -2.34 14.93
CA THR A 50 14.84 -3.44 13.98
C THR A 50 16.26 -3.39 13.44
N ALA A 51 16.81 -2.20 13.17
CA ALA A 51 18.19 -2.04 12.70
C ALA A 51 19.21 -2.59 13.70
N GLN A 52 18.95 -2.43 15.00
CA GLN A 52 19.82 -2.91 16.08
C GLN A 52 19.73 -4.43 16.28
N SER A 53 18.62 -5.05 15.88
CA SER A 53 18.31 -6.46 16.17
C SER A 53 18.32 -7.38 14.95
N ILE A 54 18.56 -6.85 13.75
CA ILE A 54 18.57 -7.63 12.51
C ILE A 54 19.71 -8.64 12.48
N ASN A 55 19.36 -9.92 12.53
CA ASN A 55 20.32 -11.02 12.60
C ASN A 55 21.04 -11.23 11.26
N HIS A 56 22.31 -11.66 11.34
CA HIS A 56 23.04 -12.18 10.19
C HIS A 56 22.75 -13.67 10.03
N LEU A 57 22.24 -14.07 8.86
CA LEU A 57 21.78 -15.44 8.62
C LEU A 57 21.80 -15.76 7.12
N GLU A 58 22.33 -16.92 6.74
CA GLU A 58 22.14 -17.43 5.39
C GLU A 58 20.78 -18.15 5.25
N ILE A 59 20.10 -17.94 4.11
CA ILE A 59 18.74 -18.46 3.88
C ILE A 59 18.66 -19.97 4.14
N GLN A 60 19.69 -20.72 3.70
CA GLN A 60 19.73 -22.17 3.82
C GLN A 60 19.82 -22.68 5.26
N GLU A 61 20.17 -21.85 6.24
CA GLU A 61 20.29 -22.26 7.65
C GLU A 61 18.93 -22.44 8.33
N ARG A 62 17.92 -21.64 7.95
CA ARG A 62 16.57 -21.67 8.57
C ARG A 62 15.47 -22.08 7.61
N PHE A 63 15.71 -22.03 6.31
CA PHE A 63 14.68 -22.26 5.31
C PHE A 63 15.09 -23.34 4.31
N ASN A 64 14.11 -24.12 3.87
CA ASN A 64 14.22 -24.94 2.67
C ASN A 64 13.59 -24.16 1.51
N VAL A 65 14.39 -23.80 0.50
CA VAL A 65 13.91 -23.10 -0.69
C VAL A 65 13.24 -24.10 -1.62
N ILE A 66 12.00 -23.82 -2.02
CA ILE A 66 11.21 -24.68 -2.90
C ILE A 66 11.27 -24.17 -4.34
N LYS A 67 10.84 -22.92 -4.57
CA LYS A 67 10.88 -22.28 -5.89
C LYS A 67 10.82 -20.77 -5.80
N GLU A 68 11.21 -20.09 -6.86
CA GLU A 68 10.89 -18.67 -7.05
C GLU A 68 9.41 -18.53 -7.46
N ILE A 69 8.69 -17.61 -6.81
CA ILE A 69 7.27 -17.34 -7.08
C ILE A 69 7.02 -15.94 -7.64
N GLY A 70 8.03 -15.06 -7.58
CA GLY A 70 7.93 -13.73 -8.18
C GLY A 70 9.30 -13.06 -8.27
N ARG A 71 9.42 -12.15 -9.24
CA ARG A 71 10.59 -11.30 -9.42
C ARG A 71 10.14 -9.92 -9.84
N GLY A 72 10.57 -8.91 -9.11
CA GLY A 72 10.25 -7.51 -9.38
C GLY A 72 11.50 -6.64 -9.37
N LYS A 73 11.29 -5.33 -9.49
CA LYS A 73 12.35 -4.31 -9.47
C LYS A 73 13.22 -4.36 -8.21
N TYR A 74 12.62 -4.76 -7.08
CA TYR A 74 13.24 -4.70 -5.75
C TYR A 74 13.85 -6.03 -5.29
N GLY A 75 13.75 -7.09 -6.09
CA GLY A 75 14.28 -8.40 -5.74
C GLY A 75 13.37 -9.54 -6.18
N LYS A 76 13.53 -10.69 -5.52
CA LYS A 76 12.76 -11.91 -5.80
C LYS A 76 12.02 -12.39 -4.57
N VAL A 77 10.93 -13.10 -4.81
CA VAL A 77 10.11 -13.74 -3.77
C VAL A 77 10.24 -15.25 -3.94
N LEU A 78 10.64 -15.94 -2.88
CA LEU A 78 10.84 -17.38 -2.86
C LEU A 78 9.74 -18.04 -2.05
N LEU A 79 9.14 -19.11 -2.56
CA LEU A 79 8.41 -20.06 -1.75
C LEU A 79 9.41 -20.88 -0.94
N VAL A 80 9.29 -20.82 0.38
CA VAL A 80 10.15 -21.53 1.32
C VAL A 80 9.33 -22.27 2.38
N THR A 81 9.94 -23.23 3.05
CA THR A 81 9.42 -23.76 4.32
C THR A 81 10.42 -23.52 5.44
N HIS A 82 9.93 -23.15 6.62
CA HIS A 82 10.79 -22.99 7.79
C HIS A 82 11.26 -24.38 8.27
N ARG A 83 12.58 -24.63 8.32
CA ARG A 83 13.18 -25.97 8.55
C ARG A 83 12.67 -26.66 9.81
N PHE A 84 12.43 -25.92 10.88
CA PHE A 84 12.01 -26.50 12.16
C PHE A 84 10.50 -26.77 12.25
N ARG A 85 9.67 -25.99 11.55
CA ARG A 85 8.20 -26.05 11.71
C ARG A 85 7.48 -26.59 10.47
N GLY A 86 8.15 -26.65 9.33
CA GLY A 86 7.54 -26.99 8.03
C GLY A 86 6.58 -25.93 7.49
N THR A 87 6.37 -24.81 8.19
CA THR A 87 5.42 -23.77 7.79
C THR A 87 5.82 -23.15 6.45
N PRO A 88 4.94 -23.18 5.42
CA PRO A 88 5.20 -22.55 4.13
C PRO A 88 5.11 -21.02 4.25
N MET A 89 6.02 -20.32 3.57
CA MET A 89 6.14 -18.86 3.62
C MET A 89 6.57 -18.31 2.26
N ALA A 90 6.27 -17.04 2.02
CA ALA A 90 6.91 -16.27 0.96
C ALA A 90 8.08 -15.48 1.57
N LEU A 91 9.29 -15.69 1.07
CA LEU A 91 10.50 -14.98 1.52
C LEU A 91 10.86 -13.92 0.48
N LYS A 92 10.70 -12.63 0.83
CA LYS A 92 11.16 -11.53 -0.01
C LYS A 92 12.66 -11.36 0.18
N VAL A 93 13.41 -11.40 -0.92
CA VAL A 93 14.89 -11.36 -0.95
C VAL A 93 15.32 -10.16 -1.78
N MET A 94 15.89 -9.16 -1.11
CA MET A 94 16.26 -7.86 -1.68
C MET A 94 17.78 -7.72 -1.74
N PRO A 95 18.39 -7.50 -2.91
CA PRO A 95 19.85 -7.41 -3.03
C PRO A 95 20.38 -6.08 -2.45
N LYS A 96 21.44 -6.16 -1.65
CA LYS A 96 22.12 -5.00 -1.05
C LYS A 96 22.74 -4.07 -2.09
N ALA A 97 23.06 -4.59 -3.28
CA ALA A 97 23.59 -3.80 -4.39
C ALA A 97 22.61 -2.71 -4.87
N SER A 98 21.30 -2.92 -4.75
CA SER A 98 20.27 -1.95 -5.16
C SER A 98 19.34 -1.52 -4.03
N THR A 99 19.49 -2.09 -2.83
CA THR A 99 18.63 -1.81 -1.67
C THR A 99 19.46 -1.29 -0.51
N LYS A 100 19.21 -0.03 -0.10
CA LYS A 100 19.79 0.53 1.13
C LYS A 100 19.07 -0.05 2.36
N LEU A 101 19.80 -0.22 3.47
CA LEU A 101 19.24 -0.70 4.75
C LEU A 101 17.98 0.07 5.16
N GLN A 102 18.02 1.40 5.08
CA GLN A 102 16.88 2.25 5.43
C GLN A 102 15.64 1.97 4.57
N GLY A 103 15.82 1.63 3.28
CA GLY A 103 14.72 1.27 2.39
C GLY A 103 14.10 -0.07 2.78
N PHE A 104 14.95 -1.08 3.03
CA PHE A 104 14.50 -2.38 3.53
C PHE A 104 13.75 -2.27 4.87
N LEU A 105 14.32 -1.55 5.84
CA LEU A 105 13.72 -1.40 7.17
C LEU A 105 12.38 -0.70 7.10
N ARG A 106 12.25 0.35 6.27
CA ARG A 106 10.99 1.05 6.06
C ARG A 106 9.92 0.12 5.51
N GLU A 107 10.22 -0.60 4.44
CA GLU A 107 9.29 -1.55 3.85
C GLU A 107 8.88 -2.63 4.85
N TYR A 108 9.84 -3.25 5.53
CA TYR A 108 9.58 -4.28 6.53
C TYR A 108 8.74 -3.77 7.70
N CYS A 109 9.08 -2.62 8.30
CA CYS A 109 8.39 -2.08 9.46
C CYS A 109 6.99 -1.59 9.12
N ILE A 110 6.81 -0.94 7.96
CA ILE A 110 5.47 -0.56 7.46
C ILE A 110 4.63 -1.82 7.25
N SER A 111 5.17 -2.82 6.55
CA SER A 111 4.44 -4.06 6.27
C SER A 111 4.05 -4.78 7.57
N LEU A 112 4.98 -4.87 8.53
CA LEU A 112 4.74 -5.49 9.83
C LEU A 112 3.67 -4.73 10.62
N HIS A 113 3.75 -3.40 10.66
CA HIS A 113 2.78 -2.56 11.34
C HIS A 113 1.36 -2.71 10.77
N LEU A 114 1.24 -2.84 9.45
CA LEU A 114 -0.04 -2.95 8.75
C LEU A 114 -0.60 -4.38 8.69
N SER A 115 0.21 -5.39 9.03
CA SER A 115 -0.09 -6.81 8.82
C SER A 115 -1.29 -7.36 9.62
N CYS A 116 -1.82 -6.59 10.58
CA CYS A 116 -3.01 -6.98 11.34
C CYS A 116 -4.32 -6.85 10.55
N HIS A 117 -4.33 -6.09 9.44
CA HIS A 117 -5.53 -5.93 8.62
C HIS A 117 -5.77 -7.17 7.74
N PRO A 118 -6.99 -7.73 7.69
CA PRO A 118 -7.28 -8.99 6.99
C PRO A 118 -7.02 -8.95 5.48
N CYS A 119 -7.18 -7.77 4.87
CA CYS A 119 -6.96 -7.54 3.43
C CYS A 119 -5.53 -7.07 3.11
N ILE A 120 -4.58 -7.21 4.03
CA ILE A 120 -3.15 -6.94 3.80
C ILE A 120 -2.38 -8.27 3.97
N VAL A 121 -1.29 -8.44 3.23
CA VAL A 121 -0.40 -9.61 3.38
C VAL A 121 0.21 -9.63 4.79
N GLY A 122 0.04 -10.73 5.51
CA GLY A 122 0.55 -10.88 6.86
C GLY A 122 2.09 -11.03 6.89
N LEU A 123 2.73 -10.57 7.97
CA LEU A 123 4.16 -10.80 8.22
C LEU A 123 4.37 -11.74 9.39
N PHE A 124 5.41 -12.57 9.31
CA PHE A 124 5.79 -13.49 10.39
C PHE A 124 6.69 -12.85 11.46
N GLY A 125 7.05 -11.56 11.32
CA GLY A 125 8.02 -10.91 12.20
C GLY A 125 9.45 -11.45 12.05
N ILE A 126 9.75 -12.11 10.93
CA ILE A 126 11.07 -12.66 10.64
C ILE A 126 11.75 -11.77 9.61
N ALA A 127 12.80 -11.08 10.03
CA ALA A 127 13.70 -10.32 9.16
C ALA A 127 15.16 -10.66 9.50
N PHE A 128 16.00 -10.72 8.47
CA PHE A 128 17.42 -11.01 8.60
C PHE A 128 18.20 -10.47 7.40
N GLN A 129 19.52 -10.49 7.50
CA GLN A 129 20.42 -10.13 6.41
C GLN A 129 21.48 -11.21 6.19
N SER A 130 21.84 -11.45 4.94
CA SER A 130 23.03 -12.21 4.58
C SER A 130 24.14 -11.28 4.12
N LYS A 131 25.24 -11.83 3.58
CA LYS A 131 26.31 -11.01 2.98
C LYS A 131 25.78 -10.10 1.87
N GLU A 132 24.89 -10.61 1.01
CA GLU A 132 24.48 -9.93 -0.23
C GLU A 132 23.02 -9.46 -0.23
N HIS A 133 22.20 -9.90 0.73
CA HIS A 133 20.75 -9.67 0.68
C HIS A 133 20.18 -9.23 2.03
N TYR A 134 19.08 -8.47 1.97
CA TYR A 134 18.12 -8.33 3.06
C TYR A 134 16.92 -9.22 2.80
N CYS A 135 16.37 -9.85 3.83
CA CYS A 135 15.26 -10.80 3.70
C CYS A 135 14.21 -10.59 4.78
N PHE A 136 12.94 -10.75 4.43
CA PHE A 136 11.87 -10.91 5.42
C PHE A 136 10.83 -11.93 4.96
N ALA A 137 10.22 -12.62 5.91
CA ALA A 137 9.21 -13.65 5.65
C ALA A 137 7.80 -13.10 5.84
N GLN A 138 6.95 -13.37 4.85
CA GLN A 138 5.55 -12.99 4.82
C GLN A 138 4.66 -14.18 4.50
N GLU A 139 3.36 -14.01 4.73
CA GLU A 139 2.33 -14.95 4.38
C GLU A 139 2.44 -15.39 2.92
N LEU A 140 2.31 -16.69 2.68
CA LEU A 140 2.20 -17.23 1.34
C LEU A 140 0.74 -17.13 0.87
N VAL A 141 0.48 -16.25 -0.10
CA VAL A 141 -0.79 -16.22 -0.83
C VAL A 141 -0.68 -17.19 -2.01
N ILE A 142 -1.42 -18.29 -1.97
CA ILE A 142 -1.29 -19.42 -2.92
C ILE A 142 -1.89 -19.10 -4.30
N GLY A 143 -2.85 -18.17 -4.36
CA GLY A 143 -3.51 -17.83 -5.62
C GLY A 143 -2.65 -16.96 -6.55
N ARG A 144 -3.30 -16.12 -7.35
CA ARG A 144 -2.63 -15.28 -8.37
C ARG A 144 -2.76 -13.81 -7.99
N ASP A 145 -1.90 -12.97 -8.54
CA ASP A 145 -2.19 -11.54 -8.58
C ASP A 145 -3.43 -11.24 -9.43
N LEU A 146 -4.06 -10.10 -9.18
CA LEU A 146 -5.25 -9.64 -9.87
C LEU A 146 -4.96 -9.41 -11.35
N PHE A 147 -3.75 -8.95 -11.70
CA PHE A 147 -3.34 -8.76 -13.09
C PHE A 147 -3.53 -10.05 -13.92
N ALA A 148 -3.10 -11.18 -13.37
CA ALA A 148 -3.10 -12.47 -14.05
C ALA A 148 -4.51 -13.06 -14.30
N VAL A 149 -5.56 -12.50 -13.69
CA VAL A 149 -6.96 -12.93 -13.92
C VAL A 149 -7.75 -11.96 -14.79
N ILE A 150 -7.22 -10.77 -15.10
CA ILE A 150 -7.88 -9.82 -15.99
C ILE A 150 -7.87 -10.38 -17.41
N GLN A 151 -9.05 -10.58 -18.00
CA GLN A 151 -9.15 -10.97 -19.39
C GLN A 151 -9.00 -9.73 -20.28
N PRO A 152 -8.05 -9.71 -21.24
CA PRO A 152 -7.88 -8.57 -22.14
C PRO A 152 -9.19 -8.24 -22.87
N LYS A 153 -9.53 -6.95 -22.94
CA LYS A 153 -10.74 -6.42 -23.58
C LYS A 153 -12.08 -6.79 -22.92
N VAL A 154 -12.07 -7.57 -21.83
CA VAL A 154 -13.26 -8.06 -21.14
C VAL A 154 -13.26 -7.67 -19.66
N GLY A 155 -12.13 -7.76 -18.98
CA GLY A 155 -12.04 -7.56 -17.53
C GLY A 155 -12.36 -8.85 -16.76
N ILE A 156 -12.91 -8.68 -15.56
CA ILE A 156 -13.45 -9.76 -14.71
C ILE A 156 -14.93 -9.47 -14.39
N PRO A 157 -15.72 -10.45 -13.92
CA PRO A 157 -17.13 -10.23 -13.61
C PRO A 157 -17.34 -9.07 -12.64
N GLU A 158 -18.32 -8.20 -12.91
CA GLU A 158 -18.60 -7.00 -12.11
C GLU A 158 -18.78 -7.33 -10.61
N SER A 159 -19.44 -8.44 -10.29
CA SER A 159 -19.59 -8.87 -8.89
C SER A 159 -18.25 -9.16 -8.19
N SER A 160 -17.26 -9.69 -8.93
CA SER A 160 -15.89 -9.89 -8.43
C SER A 160 -15.15 -8.57 -8.30
N VAL A 161 -15.32 -7.64 -9.25
CA VAL A 161 -14.78 -6.28 -9.16
C VAL A 161 -15.28 -5.59 -7.89
N LYS A 162 -16.59 -5.60 -7.64
CA LYS A 162 -17.19 -4.97 -6.44
C LYS A 162 -16.64 -5.55 -5.14
N ARG A 163 -16.52 -6.88 -5.03
CA ARG A 163 -15.90 -7.54 -3.87
C ARG A 163 -14.42 -7.16 -3.70
N CYS A 164 -13.68 -7.09 -4.80
CA CYS A 164 -12.27 -6.68 -4.78
C CYS A 164 -12.14 -5.22 -4.34
N ALA A 165 -12.92 -4.32 -4.93
CA ALA A 165 -12.91 -2.90 -4.65
C ALA A 165 -13.20 -2.60 -3.17
N LEU A 166 -14.19 -3.28 -2.58
CA LEU A 166 -14.51 -3.14 -1.15
C LEU A 166 -13.34 -3.54 -0.23
N GLN A 167 -12.66 -4.65 -0.52
CA GLN A 167 -11.55 -5.14 0.29
C GLN A 167 -10.29 -4.26 0.14
N VAL A 168 -9.99 -3.81 -1.09
CA VAL A 168 -8.89 -2.89 -1.36
C VAL A 168 -9.15 -1.52 -0.72
N ALA A 169 -10.37 -0.99 -0.83
CA ALA A 169 -10.76 0.26 -0.17
C ALA A 169 -10.61 0.16 1.36
N SER A 170 -11.05 -0.96 1.97
CA SER A 170 -10.85 -1.21 3.41
C SER A 170 -9.37 -1.22 3.81
N ALA A 171 -8.51 -1.87 3.02
CA ALA A 171 -7.07 -1.89 3.28
C ALA A 171 -6.46 -0.48 3.15
N LEU A 172 -6.86 0.28 2.12
CA LEU A 172 -6.36 1.62 1.86
C LEU A 172 -6.81 2.63 2.95
N GLU A 173 -8.07 2.61 3.38
CA GLU A 173 -8.52 3.44 4.50
C GLU A 173 -7.73 3.15 5.77
N PHE A 174 -7.45 1.87 6.03
CA PHE A 174 -6.61 1.47 7.16
C PHE A 174 -5.18 2.00 7.02
N ILE A 175 -4.57 1.93 5.85
CA ILE A 175 -3.24 2.51 5.58
C ILE A 175 -3.26 4.03 5.80
N HIS A 176 -4.25 4.71 5.23
CA HIS A 176 -4.41 6.16 5.30
C HIS A 176 -4.67 6.65 6.72
N SER A 177 -5.44 5.90 7.52
CA SER A 177 -5.68 6.23 8.94
C SER A 177 -4.43 6.14 9.80
N HIS A 178 -3.41 5.39 9.38
CA HIS A 178 -2.10 5.32 10.02
C HIS A 178 -1.11 6.37 9.48
N GLY A 179 -1.59 7.34 8.69
CA GLY A 179 -0.76 8.40 8.14
C GLY A 179 0.23 7.91 7.08
N LEU A 180 -0.06 6.77 6.44
CA LEU A 180 0.75 6.17 5.39
C LEU A 180 0.01 6.26 4.04
N VAL A 181 0.76 6.22 2.94
CA VAL A 181 0.26 6.17 1.57
C VAL A 181 1.02 5.07 0.84
N HIS A 182 0.32 4.15 0.18
CA HIS A 182 0.91 2.96 -0.43
C HIS A 182 1.73 3.29 -1.68
N ARG A 183 1.21 4.19 -2.53
CA ARG A 183 1.84 4.72 -3.76
C ARG A 183 2.13 3.73 -4.89
N ASP A 184 1.66 2.49 -4.79
CA ASP A 184 1.89 1.47 -5.82
C ASP A 184 0.66 0.55 -5.96
N ILE A 185 -0.52 1.17 -5.96
CA ILE A 185 -1.79 0.47 -6.14
C ILE A 185 -1.93 0.09 -7.62
N LYS A 186 -1.87 -1.20 -7.88
CA LYS A 186 -1.99 -1.81 -9.21
C LYS A 186 -2.37 -3.30 -9.08
N PRO A 187 -2.94 -3.92 -10.12
CA PRO A 187 -3.39 -5.32 -10.06
C PRO A 187 -2.30 -6.33 -9.71
N GLU A 188 -1.04 -6.07 -10.04
CA GLU A 188 0.11 -6.92 -9.71
C GLU A 188 0.37 -7.02 -8.20
N ASN A 189 -0.01 -5.98 -7.45
CA ASN A 189 0.16 -5.89 -5.99
C ASN A 189 -1.10 -6.31 -5.22
N ILE A 190 -2.15 -6.72 -5.92
CA ILE A 190 -3.42 -7.18 -5.33
C ILE A 190 -3.49 -8.69 -5.51
N LEU A 191 -3.29 -9.45 -4.44
CA LEU A 191 -3.24 -10.91 -4.46
C LEU A 191 -4.61 -11.50 -4.17
N LEU A 192 -4.98 -12.53 -4.92
CA LEU A 192 -6.26 -13.22 -4.80
C LEU A 192 -6.04 -14.61 -4.21
N LEU A 193 -6.87 -15.00 -3.24
CA LEU A 193 -6.90 -16.39 -2.76
C LEU A 193 -7.82 -17.27 -3.61
N ASP A 194 -8.76 -16.65 -4.32
CA ASP A 194 -9.68 -17.29 -5.25
C ASP A 194 -10.02 -16.37 -6.42
N THR A 195 -10.42 -16.95 -7.56
CA THR A 195 -10.74 -16.20 -8.79
C THR A 195 -12.00 -15.34 -8.69
N HIS A 196 -12.84 -15.53 -7.67
CA HIS A 196 -14.05 -14.74 -7.46
C HIS A 196 -13.82 -13.57 -6.50
N CYS A 197 -12.57 -13.30 -6.11
CA CYS A 197 -12.20 -12.20 -5.21
C CYS A 197 -12.94 -12.24 -3.86
N ARG A 198 -13.20 -13.44 -3.31
CA ARG A 198 -13.82 -13.57 -1.97
C ARG A 198 -12.83 -13.19 -0.86
N GLN A 199 -11.54 -13.40 -1.12
CA GLN A 199 -10.49 -12.92 -0.24
C GLN A 199 -9.32 -12.32 -1.05
N VAL A 200 -9.05 -11.05 -0.77
CA VAL A 200 -8.05 -10.23 -1.43
C VAL A 200 -7.02 -9.73 -0.42
N LYS A 201 -5.74 -9.72 -0.81
CA LYS A 201 -4.64 -9.20 0.01
C LYS A 201 -3.81 -8.20 -0.77
N LEU A 202 -3.74 -6.98 -0.27
CA LEU A 202 -2.83 -5.96 -0.76
C LEU A 202 -1.40 -6.25 -0.29
N ALA A 203 -0.45 -6.15 -1.21
CA ALA A 203 0.95 -6.50 -1.03
C ALA A 203 1.88 -5.38 -1.55
N ASP A 204 3.17 -5.53 -1.24
CA ASP A 204 4.28 -4.69 -1.71
C ASP A 204 4.25 -3.22 -1.26
N PHE A 205 4.81 -2.98 -0.08
CA PHE A 205 4.92 -1.65 0.53
C PHE A 205 6.26 -0.97 0.23
N GLY A 206 7.01 -1.41 -0.79
CA GLY A 206 8.35 -0.88 -1.10
C GLY A 206 8.38 0.60 -1.49
N LEU A 207 7.25 1.14 -1.97
CA LEU A 207 7.07 2.57 -2.27
C LEU A 207 6.26 3.33 -1.20
N ALA A 208 5.78 2.63 -0.17
CA ALA A 208 4.94 3.23 0.85
C ALA A 208 5.72 4.28 1.65
N GLN A 209 5.07 5.40 1.93
CA GLN A 209 5.67 6.54 2.63
C GLN A 209 4.67 7.16 3.60
N LYS A 210 5.18 7.91 4.56
CA LYS A 210 4.33 8.75 5.41
C LYS A 210 3.71 9.86 4.59
N ARG A 211 2.45 10.17 4.90
CA ARG A 211 1.77 11.37 4.45
C ARG A 211 2.63 12.61 4.74
N GLY A 212 2.67 13.57 3.82
CA GLY A 212 3.50 14.77 3.95
C GLY A 212 4.96 14.60 3.49
N THR A 213 5.41 13.38 3.20
CA THR A 213 6.76 13.16 2.66
C THR A 213 6.89 13.84 1.30
N MET A 214 7.97 14.61 1.09
CA MET A 214 8.18 15.32 -0.17
C MET A 214 8.83 14.42 -1.23
N ILE A 215 8.18 14.28 -2.38
CA ILE A 215 8.72 13.65 -3.59
C ILE A 215 9.34 14.75 -4.46
N ARG A 216 10.60 14.54 -4.88
CA ARG A 216 11.29 15.48 -5.79
C ARG A 216 11.24 15.04 -7.25
N PHE A 217 11.25 13.74 -7.49
CA PHE A 217 11.17 13.16 -8.83
C PHE A 217 10.76 11.69 -8.75
N ILE A 218 10.30 11.16 -9.87
CA ILE A 218 10.11 9.72 -10.10
C ILE A 218 10.86 9.25 -11.34
N THR A 219 11.03 7.93 -11.48
CA THR A 219 11.68 7.31 -12.64
C THR A 219 10.62 6.64 -13.51
N GLY A 220 10.27 7.30 -14.61
CA GLY A 220 9.19 6.88 -15.51
C GLY A 220 7.80 7.11 -14.95
N THR A 221 6.80 6.87 -15.79
CA THR A 221 5.38 6.94 -15.45
C THR A 221 4.72 5.59 -15.70
N LEU A 222 3.67 5.30 -14.93
CA LEU A 222 2.79 4.15 -15.13
C LEU A 222 1.35 4.63 -15.28
N PRO A 223 0.46 3.88 -15.97
CA PRO A 223 -0.93 4.27 -16.18
C PRO A 223 -1.73 4.57 -14.90
N TYR A 224 -1.36 3.93 -13.79
CA TYR A 224 -2.01 4.07 -12.49
C TYR A 224 -1.59 5.33 -11.71
N MET A 225 -0.55 6.04 -12.15
CA MET A 225 -0.03 7.20 -11.42
C MET A 225 -0.92 8.42 -11.63
N ALA A 226 -1.17 9.16 -10.54
CA ALA A 226 -1.94 10.40 -10.60
C ALA A 226 -1.26 11.47 -11.48
N PRO A 227 -2.01 12.41 -12.06
CA PRO A 227 -1.47 13.45 -12.93
C PRO A 227 -0.34 14.27 -12.28
N GLU A 228 -0.53 14.69 -11.03
CA GLU A 228 0.45 15.45 -10.26
C GLU A 228 1.73 14.66 -9.97
N LEU A 229 1.64 13.33 -9.91
CA LEU A 229 2.80 12.44 -9.76
C LEU A 229 3.49 12.21 -11.11
N CYS A 230 2.73 12.10 -12.21
CA CYS A 230 3.27 12.02 -13.56
C CYS A 230 4.08 13.27 -13.92
N SER A 231 3.66 14.46 -13.48
CA SER A 231 4.42 15.71 -13.64
C SER A 231 5.78 15.71 -12.92
N MET A 232 6.03 14.76 -12.00
CA MET A 232 7.31 14.56 -11.32
C MET A 232 8.28 13.63 -12.07
N ALA A 233 7.90 13.11 -13.24
CA ALA A 233 8.76 12.22 -14.00
C ALA A 233 9.88 12.99 -14.69
N LEU A 234 11.13 12.51 -14.53
CA LEU A 234 12.25 12.99 -15.33
C LEU A 234 12.04 12.56 -16.79
N GLN A 235 12.00 13.53 -17.71
CA GLN A 235 11.96 13.25 -19.14
C GLN A 235 13.36 12.89 -19.66
N ASP A 236 13.42 12.17 -20.78
CA ASP A 236 14.69 11.77 -21.38
C ASP A 236 15.56 12.99 -21.69
N GLY A 237 16.78 13.00 -21.14
CA GLY A 237 17.73 14.10 -21.29
C GLY A 237 17.60 15.23 -20.26
N GLN A 238 16.57 15.25 -19.42
CA GLN A 238 16.45 16.21 -18.31
C GLN A 238 17.27 15.76 -17.10
N ARG A 239 17.99 16.72 -16.48
CA ARG A 239 18.73 16.50 -15.23
C ARG A 239 17.93 16.85 -13.98
N GLU A 240 16.93 17.72 -14.10
CA GLU A 240 16.10 18.19 -13.01
C GLU A 240 14.64 18.28 -13.45
N VAL A 241 13.73 18.03 -12.51
CA VAL A 241 12.28 18.22 -12.69
C VAL A 241 11.96 19.70 -12.55
N THR A 242 11.12 20.23 -13.44
CA THR A 242 10.72 21.66 -13.41
C THR A 242 9.60 21.96 -12.40
N ALA A 243 8.80 20.95 -12.08
CA ALA A 243 7.69 21.08 -11.14
C ALA A 243 8.16 21.05 -9.67
N PRO A 244 7.44 21.74 -8.76
CA PRO A 244 7.81 21.81 -7.35
C PRO A 244 7.69 20.44 -6.66
N PRO A 245 8.40 20.21 -5.53
CA PRO A 245 8.27 18.98 -4.77
C PRO A 245 6.80 18.71 -4.40
N LEU A 246 6.37 17.47 -4.61
CA LEU A 246 5.01 17.01 -4.34
C LEU A 246 4.92 16.39 -2.95
N SER A 247 3.95 16.84 -2.15
CA SER A 247 3.60 16.17 -0.88
C SER A 247 2.92 14.83 -1.15
N VAL A 248 3.35 13.77 -0.47
CA VAL A 248 2.67 12.47 -0.49
C VAL A 248 1.32 12.60 0.22
N GLU A 249 0.23 12.40 -0.52
CA GLU A 249 -1.14 12.45 0.01
C GLU A 249 -1.92 11.17 -0.35
N PRO A 250 -2.90 10.76 0.48
CA PRO A 250 -3.81 9.64 0.19
C PRO A 250 -4.51 9.69 -1.17
N SER A 251 -4.73 10.89 -1.71
CA SER A 251 -5.35 11.13 -3.02
C SER A 251 -4.57 10.52 -4.19
N LEU A 252 -3.28 10.21 -4.01
CA LEU A 252 -2.48 9.43 -4.97
C LEU A 252 -2.98 7.99 -5.08
N ASP A 253 -3.28 7.36 -3.94
CA ASP A 253 -3.84 6.00 -3.90
C ASP A 253 -5.28 5.99 -4.39
N THR A 254 -6.08 7.03 -4.10
CA THR A 254 -7.45 7.17 -4.62
C THR A 254 -7.48 7.14 -6.15
N TRP A 255 -6.59 7.91 -6.79
CA TRP A 255 -6.48 7.90 -8.25
C TRP A 255 -6.13 6.52 -8.79
N ALA A 256 -5.06 5.92 -8.26
CA ALA A 256 -4.60 4.61 -8.68
C ALA A 256 -5.69 3.54 -8.48
N PHE A 257 -6.46 3.62 -7.39
CA PHE A 257 -7.61 2.77 -7.12
C PHE A 257 -8.72 2.92 -8.17
N GLY A 258 -9.05 4.15 -8.59
CA GLY A 258 -9.98 4.39 -9.69
C GLY A 258 -9.51 3.78 -11.01
N VAL A 259 -8.22 3.91 -11.34
CA VAL A 259 -7.63 3.28 -12.54
C VAL A 259 -7.68 1.76 -12.45
N VAL A 260 -7.42 1.18 -11.27
CA VAL A 260 -7.55 -0.26 -11.04
C VAL A 260 -8.98 -0.73 -11.29
N ILE A 261 -10.00 -0.07 -10.73
CA ILE A 261 -11.41 -0.43 -10.94
C ILE A 261 -11.76 -0.41 -12.43
N PHE A 262 -11.37 0.66 -13.14
CA PHE A 262 -11.56 0.73 -14.59
C PHE A 262 -10.88 -0.44 -15.32
N CYS A 263 -9.63 -0.72 -14.96
CA CYS A 263 -8.82 -1.75 -15.62
C CYS A 263 -9.45 -3.14 -15.45
N ILE A 264 -9.88 -3.48 -14.25
CA ILE A 264 -10.45 -4.80 -13.98
C ILE A 264 -11.89 -4.96 -14.48
N LEU A 265 -12.65 -3.88 -14.67
CA LEU A 265 -13.97 -3.92 -15.32
C LEU A 265 -13.88 -4.11 -16.83
N THR A 266 -12.79 -3.67 -17.45
CA THR A 266 -12.74 -3.50 -18.91
C THR A 266 -11.67 -4.32 -19.61
N GLY A 267 -10.62 -4.73 -18.89
CA GLY A 267 -9.43 -5.32 -19.47
C GLY A 267 -8.62 -4.34 -20.33
N TYR A 268 -8.80 -3.04 -20.12
CA TYR A 268 -8.08 -1.94 -20.77
C TYR A 268 -7.54 -0.97 -19.74
N PHE A 269 -6.45 -0.30 -20.09
CA PHE A 269 -6.11 0.96 -19.41
C PHE A 269 -6.99 2.10 -19.93
N PRO A 270 -7.34 3.08 -19.08
CA PRO A 270 -8.04 4.27 -19.54
C PRO A 270 -7.14 5.20 -20.38
N TRP A 271 -5.82 5.09 -20.23
CA TRP A 271 -4.75 5.84 -20.90
C TRP A 271 -3.40 5.13 -20.65
N ASP A 272 -2.36 5.45 -21.41
CA ASP A 272 -1.00 4.96 -21.15
C ASP A 272 -0.29 5.81 -20.09
N ARG A 273 -0.50 7.13 -20.11
CA ARG A 273 0.10 8.08 -19.16
C ARG A 273 -0.86 9.23 -18.87
N CYS A 274 -0.93 9.68 -17.62
CA CYS A 274 -1.70 10.87 -17.24
C CYS A 274 -0.94 12.16 -17.57
N MET A 275 -0.70 12.41 -18.85
CA MET A 275 -0.03 13.60 -19.36
C MET A 275 -0.74 14.08 -20.62
N ASP A 276 -0.66 15.37 -20.92
CA ASP A 276 -1.33 15.97 -22.09
C ASP A 276 -0.83 15.42 -23.45
N SER A 277 0.26 14.66 -23.45
CA SER A 277 0.76 13.93 -24.63
C SER A 277 -0.02 12.65 -24.95
N ASP A 278 -0.94 12.22 -24.09
CA ASP A 278 -1.74 11.00 -24.24
C ASP A 278 -3.17 11.37 -24.66
N ASP A 279 -3.57 10.96 -25.86
CA ASP A 279 -4.87 11.31 -26.45
C ASP A 279 -6.06 10.87 -25.57
N PHE A 280 -5.99 9.68 -24.96
CA PHE A 280 -7.08 9.16 -24.14
C PHE A 280 -7.21 9.91 -22.81
N TYR A 281 -6.07 10.25 -22.20
CA TYR A 281 -6.06 11.10 -21.02
C TYR A 281 -6.56 12.51 -21.34
N GLN A 282 -6.15 13.07 -22.48
CA GLN A 282 -6.61 14.38 -22.93
C GLN A 282 -8.14 14.39 -23.10
N GLU A 283 -8.71 13.43 -23.83
CA GLU A 283 -10.17 13.28 -24.01
C GLU A 283 -10.91 13.18 -22.67
N PHE A 284 -10.41 12.37 -21.73
CA PHE A 284 -10.98 12.25 -20.39
C PHE A 284 -10.91 13.57 -19.62
N SER A 285 -9.77 14.26 -19.68
CA SER A 285 -9.54 15.49 -18.95
C SER A 285 -10.40 16.65 -19.48
N GLU A 286 -10.60 16.73 -20.79
CA GLU A 286 -11.49 17.69 -21.44
C GLU A 286 -12.94 17.42 -21.04
N TRP A 287 -13.37 16.16 -21.10
CA TRP A 287 -14.69 15.74 -20.65
C TRP A 287 -14.95 16.09 -19.17
N CYS A 288 -13.96 15.89 -18.30
CA CYS A 288 -14.07 16.24 -16.88
C CYS A 288 -14.26 17.75 -16.62
N ARG A 289 -13.70 18.61 -17.48
CA ARG A 289 -13.74 20.08 -17.37
C ARG A 289 -14.99 20.72 -17.98
N MET A 290 -15.83 19.96 -18.67
CA MET A 290 -17.06 20.51 -19.28
C MET A 290 -18.03 21.01 -18.19
N GLU A 291 -18.34 22.31 -18.20
CA GLU A 291 -19.20 23.01 -17.21
C GLU A 291 -20.60 22.38 -17.05
N GLN A 292 -21.11 21.79 -18.13
CA GLN A 292 -22.28 20.93 -18.11
C GLN A 292 -21.80 19.52 -18.39
N ARG A 293 -21.55 18.71 -17.34
CA ARG A 293 -21.41 17.25 -17.44
C ARG A 293 -22.73 16.66 -17.93
N SER A 294 -23.04 16.89 -19.19
CA SER A 294 -24.14 16.28 -19.88
C SER A 294 -23.74 14.83 -20.11
N TYR A 295 -24.32 13.90 -19.34
CA TYR A 295 -24.19 12.45 -19.55
C TYR A 295 -24.86 12.00 -20.87
N THR A 296 -25.07 12.93 -21.81
CA THR A 296 -25.52 12.62 -23.17
C THR A 296 -24.39 11.92 -23.91
N GLU A 297 -24.70 10.78 -24.52
CA GLU A 297 -23.71 9.83 -25.08
C GLU A 297 -22.76 10.39 -26.14
N LYS A 298 -23.04 11.59 -26.67
CA LYS A 298 -22.19 12.27 -27.66
C LYS A 298 -20.87 12.78 -27.09
N HIS A 299 -20.83 13.17 -25.82
CA HIS A 299 -19.65 13.81 -25.21
C HIS A 299 -18.83 12.88 -24.30
N ILE A 300 -19.33 11.67 -24.03
CA ILE A 300 -18.63 10.68 -23.21
C ILE A 300 -17.49 10.06 -24.04
N PRO A 301 -16.23 10.04 -23.55
CA PRO A 301 -15.14 9.42 -24.27
C PRO A 301 -15.40 7.94 -24.54
N PRO A 302 -14.97 7.37 -25.68
CA PRO A 302 -15.41 6.05 -26.15
C PRO A 302 -15.23 4.92 -25.13
N LEU A 303 -14.10 4.91 -24.42
CA LEU A 303 -13.80 3.88 -23.42
C LEU A 303 -14.72 3.93 -22.19
N TRP A 304 -15.42 5.05 -21.96
CA TRP A 304 -16.26 5.28 -20.80
C TRP A 304 -17.75 5.06 -21.07
N LYS A 305 -18.16 4.93 -22.34
CA LYS A 305 -19.57 4.76 -22.74
C LYS A 305 -20.25 3.50 -22.20
N LYS A 306 -19.46 2.50 -21.79
CA LYS A 306 -19.92 1.23 -21.23
C LYS A 306 -20.34 1.30 -19.77
N PHE A 307 -19.99 2.36 -19.05
CA PHE A 307 -20.36 2.52 -17.65
C PHE A 307 -21.73 3.17 -17.50
N THR A 308 -22.41 2.85 -16.40
CA THR A 308 -23.66 3.49 -16.00
C THR A 308 -23.41 4.92 -15.50
N PRO A 309 -24.42 5.81 -15.45
CA PRO A 309 -24.29 7.14 -14.87
C PRO A 309 -23.74 7.10 -13.43
N GLU A 310 -24.15 6.11 -12.63
CA GLU A 310 -23.73 5.91 -11.25
C GLU A 310 -22.24 5.56 -11.15
N ALA A 311 -21.75 4.64 -11.98
CA ALA A 311 -20.32 4.35 -12.05
C ALA A 311 -19.51 5.56 -12.55
N MET A 312 -20.06 6.33 -13.49
CA MET A 312 -19.40 7.54 -13.98
C MET A 312 -19.34 8.64 -12.91
N GLU A 313 -20.34 8.75 -12.04
CA GLU A 313 -20.27 9.61 -10.86
C GLU A 313 -19.17 9.15 -9.89
N MET A 314 -19.12 7.84 -9.59
CA MET A 314 -18.06 7.25 -8.76
C MET A 314 -16.67 7.54 -9.33
N PHE A 315 -16.44 7.27 -10.62
CA PHE A 315 -15.17 7.57 -11.28
C PHE A 315 -14.88 9.07 -11.27
N GLY A 316 -15.88 9.93 -11.45
CA GLY A 316 -15.72 11.38 -11.38
C GLY A 316 -15.24 11.88 -10.01
N LYS A 317 -15.50 11.14 -8.92
CA LYS A 317 -15.01 11.43 -7.56
C LYS A 317 -13.63 10.81 -7.29
N LEU A 318 -13.38 9.59 -7.76
CA LEU A 318 -12.10 8.89 -7.56
C LEU A 318 -10.98 9.48 -8.44
N LEU A 319 -11.32 9.86 -9.68
CA LEU A 319 -10.42 10.35 -10.71
C LEU A 319 -10.61 11.84 -10.99
N ALA A 320 -10.98 12.61 -9.95
CA ALA A 320 -10.98 14.07 -10.06
C ALA A 320 -9.56 14.56 -10.43
N LEU A 321 -9.47 15.48 -11.40
CA LEU A 321 -8.18 15.97 -11.91
C LEU A 321 -7.39 16.65 -10.79
N ASP A 322 -8.04 17.54 -10.06
CA ASP A 322 -7.48 18.19 -8.89
C ASP A 322 -7.48 17.24 -7.69
N ALA A 323 -6.29 17.02 -7.11
CA ALA A 323 -6.09 16.06 -6.04
C ALA A 323 -6.90 16.35 -4.76
N VAL A 324 -7.27 17.63 -4.54
CA VAL A 324 -8.07 18.08 -3.40
C VAL A 324 -9.56 17.73 -3.52
N ASP A 325 -10.04 17.55 -4.75
CA ASP A 325 -11.43 17.21 -5.04
C ASP A 325 -11.67 15.70 -5.06
N ARG A 326 -10.59 14.90 -5.00
CA ARG A 326 -10.69 13.44 -4.93
C ARG A 326 -11.28 13.01 -3.60
N CYS A 327 -12.25 12.11 -3.68
CA CYS A 327 -12.88 11.56 -2.49
C CYS A 327 -11.99 10.53 -1.76
N SER A 328 -12.45 10.06 -0.60
CA SER A 328 -11.83 8.91 0.04
C SER A 328 -12.16 7.63 -0.75
N VAL A 329 -11.25 6.66 -0.77
CA VAL A 329 -11.50 5.35 -1.41
C VAL A 329 -12.73 4.63 -0.83
N GLY A 330 -13.12 4.93 0.41
CA GLY A 330 -14.28 4.38 1.10
C GLY A 330 -15.62 4.72 0.46
N GLU A 331 -15.70 5.83 -0.29
CA GLU A 331 -16.91 6.26 -1.00
C GLU A 331 -17.42 5.22 -1.99
N VAL A 332 -16.53 4.34 -2.49
CA VAL A 332 -16.89 3.23 -3.39
C VAL A 332 -18.03 2.36 -2.82
N ARG A 333 -18.15 2.26 -1.48
CA ARG A 333 -19.22 1.50 -0.81
C ARG A 333 -20.62 1.98 -1.20
N GLY A 334 -20.77 3.29 -1.40
CA GLY A 334 -22.06 3.89 -1.78
C GLY A 334 -22.57 3.44 -3.15
N TYR A 335 -21.70 2.87 -3.98
CA TYR A 335 -22.01 2.48 -5.35
C TYR A 335 -22.16 0.97 -5.55
N VAL A 336 -21.88 0.13 -4.54
CA VAL A 336 -21.80 -1.33 -4.74
C VAL A 336 -23.13 -1.98 -5.12
N GLU A 337 -24.24 -1.45 -4.61
CA GLU A 337 -25.59 -1.94 -4.92
C GLU A 337 -26.09 -1.48 -6.30
N MET A 338 -25.38 -0.56 -6.96
CA MET A 338 -25.73 -0.03 -8.29
C MET A 338 -25.02 -0.83 -9.39
N ASP A 339 -25.64 -1.03 -10.54
CA ASP A 339 -24.96 -1.62 -11.71
C ASP A 339 -23.83 -0.68 -12.16
N TRP A 340 -22.61 -1.20 -12.37
CA TRP A 340 -21.47 -0.39 -12.83
C TRP A 340 -21.33 -0.39 -14.34
N MET A 341 -21.71 -1.50 -14.97
CA MET A 341 -21.66 -1.68 -16.42
C MET A 341 -23.08 -1.65 -17.01
N LYS A 342 -23.25 -0.99 -18.16
CA LYS A 342 -24.50 -1.07 -18.92
C LYS A 342 -24.73 -2.51 -19.37
N LYS A 343 -25.96 -3.00 -19.27
CA LYS A 343 -26.35 -4.32 -19.79
C LYS A 343 -26.24 -4.29 -21.32
N THR A 344 -25.30 -5.05 -21.87
CA THR A 344 -25.13 -5.31 -23.31
C THR A 344 -26.25 -6.14 -23.88
#